data_AF-A0A7Y8GRK4-F1
#
_entry.id   AF-A0A7Y8GRK4-F1
#
_cell.length_a   1.000
_cell.length_b   1.000
_cell.length_c   1.000
_cell.angle_alpha   90.00
_cell.angle_beta   90.00
_cell.angle_gamma   90.00
#
_symmetry.space_group_name_H-M   'P 1'
#
loop_
_entity.id
_entity.type
_entity.pdbx_description
1 polymer ?
#
loop_
_entity_poly.entity_id
_entity_poly.type
_entity_poly.pdbx_seq_one_letter_code
_entity_poly.pdbx_strand_id
1 'polypeptide(L)'
;MRLTLMLSLLLALAGCSSTPSTDTTAATPATPSAAECTAAGGSLQPLGRLQRVQCVVPYADAGKVCSAKADCSGQCLATSDVAPGTAARGVCQRDVSQNFGCRQRIDGGVALGTICVD
;
A
#
# COMPACT_ATOMS: atom_id res chain seq x y z
N MET A 1 46.99 42.77 -37.95
CA MET A 1 45.79 42.07 -37.43
C MET A 1 45.07 41.40 -38.61
N ARG A 2 45.68 40.46 -39.33
CA ARG A 2 45.67 38.99 -39.12
C ARG A 2 44.29 38.39 -38.78
N LEU A 3 43.36 38.67 -39.69
CA LEU A 3 42.23 37.84 -40.09
C LEU A 3 42.64 36.35 -40.06
N THR A 4 42.31 35.66 -38.98
CA THR A 4 42.52 34.22 -38.79
C THR A 4 41.14 33.62 -38.53
N LEU A 5 40.49 33.16 -39.59
CA LEU A 5 40.50 31.77 -40.08
C LEU A 5 39.35 31.00 -39.43
N MET A 6 38.22 31.05 -40.14
CA MET A 6 37.21 30.00 -40.22
C MET A 6 37.86 28.61 -40.18
N LEU A 7 37.59 27.81 -39.14
CA LEU A 7 37.42 26.35 -39.25
C LEU A 7 36.89 25.76 -37.92
N SER A 8 35.66 26.10 -37.56
CA SER A 8 34.88 25.36 -36.57
C SER A 8 34.45 24.02 -37.16
N LEU A 9 35.41 23.08 -37.19
CA LEU A 9 35.24 21.71 -37.67
C LEU A 9 35.04 20.77 -36.49
N LEU A 10 33.83 20.20 -36.43
CA LEU A 10 33.44 18.90 -35.90
C LEU A 10 34.18 18.38 -34.65
N LEU A 11 33.44 18.29 -33.54
CA LEU A 11 33.70 17.24 -32.55
C LEU A 11 32.39 16.63 -32.04
N ALA A 12 31.81 15.78 -32.89
CA ALA A 12 30.82 14.79 -32.48
C ALA A 12 31.55 13.59 -31.86
N LEU A 13 31.58 13.49 -30.54
CA LEU A 13 31.99 12.26 -29.85
C LEU A 13 30.78 11.62 -29.13
N ALA A 14 30.31 10.57 -29.78
CA ALA A 14 29.81 9.31 -29.25
C ALA A 14 29.44 9.27 -27.75
N GLY A 15 28.15 9.06 -27.49
CA GLY A 15 27.64 8.66 -26.19
C GLY A 15 28.08 7.25 -25.82
N CYS A 16 28.75 7.13 -24.68
CA CYS A 16 28.76 5.92 -23.87
C CYS A 16 27.94 6.19 -22.62
N SER A 17 26.62 5.98 -22.70
CA SER A 17 25.79 5.87 -21.50
C SER A 17 26.04 4.48 -20.94
N SER A 18 26.82 4.37 -19.87
CA SER A 18 26.87 3.16 -19.06
C SER A 18 25.49 3.01 -18.40
N THR A 19 24.63 2.20 -18.99
CA THR A 19 23.41 1.75 -18.32
C THR A 19 23.83 0.84 -17.16
N PRO A 20 23.56 1.20 -15.90
CA PRO A 20 23.72 0.23 -14.82
C PRO A 20 22.68 -0.86 -15.07
N SER A 21 23.15 -2.09 -15.25
CA SER A 21 22.28 -3.26 -15.21
C SER A 21 21.67 -3.32 -13.82
N THR A 22 20.41 -2.90 -13.70
CA THR A 22 19.58 -3.22 -12.56
C THR A 22 19.40 -4.72 -12.57
N ASP A 23 20.27 -5.41 -11.83
CA ASP A 23 20.05 -6.79 -11.41
C ASP A 23 18.65 -6.86 -10.81
N THR A 24 17.72 -7.38 -11.58
CA THR A 24 16.43 -7.83 -11.07
C THR A 24 16.71 -9.15 -10.35
N THR A 25 17.41 -9.04 -9.22
CA THR A 25 17.36 -10.08 -8.19
C THR A 25 15.89 -10.13 -7.79
N ALA A 26 15.23 -11.23 -8.08
CA ALA A 26 13.89 -11.50 -7.58
C ALA A 26 13.88 -11.16 -6.09
N ALA A 27 13.17 -10.09 -5.73
CA ALA A 27 13.17 -9.58 -4.37
C ALA A 27 12.63 -10.69 -3.47
N THR A 28 13.53 -11.34 -2.74
CA THR A 28 13.11 -12.09 -1.56
C THR A 28 12.33 -11.09 -0.71
N PRO A 29 11.09 -11.38 -0.28
CA PRO A 29 10.32 -10.43 0.52
C PRO A 29 11.16 -10.01 1.72
N ALA A 30 11.67 -8.78 1.67
CA ALA A 30 12.50 -8.27 2.74
C ALA A 30 11.62 -8.09 3.97
N THR A 31 12.08 -8.58 5.11
CA THR A 31 11.44 -8.29 6.38
C THR A 31 11.37 -6.76 6.55
N PRO A 32 10.19 -6.19 6.85
CA PRO A 32 10.06 -4.75 7.03
C PRO A 32 10.99 -4.26 8.15
N SER A 33 11.64 -3.12 7.96
CA SER A 33 12.53 -2.59 9.00
C SER A 33 11.72 -2.04 10.18
N ALA A 34 12.19 -2.32 11.40
CA ALA A 34 11.51 -1.84 12.60
C ALA A 34 11.55 -0.31 12.73
N ALA A 35 12.65 0.31 12.32
CA ALA A 35 12.84 1.75 12.39
C ALA A 35 11.89 2.52 11.44
N GLU A 36 11.77 2.07 10.19
CA GLU A 36 10.83 2.68 9.23
C GLU A 36 9.38 2.49 9.68
N CYS A 37 9.05 1.31 10.22
CA CYS A 37 7.69 1.06 10.71
C CYS A 37 7.32 1.98 11.88
N THR A 38 8.25 2.15 12.82
CA THR A 38 8.06 3.05 13.96
C THR A 38 7.96 4.50 13.50
N ALA A 39 8.80 4.92 12.54
CA ALA A 39 8.76 6.27 11.97
C ALA A 39 7.43 6.56 11.24
N ALA A 40 6.81 5.53 10.64
CA ALA A 40 5.48 5.61 10.06
C ALA A 40 4.34 5.60 11.11
N GLY A 41 4.65 5.51 12.40
CA GLY A 41 3.66 5.44 13.48
C GLY A 41 3.03 4.06 13.67
N GLY A 42 3.66 3.01 13.15
CA GLY A 42 3.21 1.63 13.26
C GLY A 42 4.03 0.78 14.22
N SER A 43 3.69 -0.52 14.23
CA SER A 43 4.46 -1.55 14.92
C SER A 43 4.59 -2.80 14.05
N LEU A 44 5.71 -3.51 14.16
CA LEU A 44 5.86 -4.81 13.50
C LEU A 44 5.04 -5.85 14.26
N GLN A 45 4.13 -6.52 13.55
CA GLN A 45 3.28 -7.56 14.14
C GLN A 45 3.26 -8.80 13.24
N PRO A 46 3.29 -10.02 13.81
CA PRO A 46 3.01 -11.23 13.06
C PRO A 46 1.51 -11.30 12.74
N LEU A 47 1.16 -11.42 11.47
CA LEU A 47 -0.23 -11.49 11.01
C LEU A 47 -0.54 -12.83 10.33
N GLY A 48 -1.77 -13.29 10.51
CA GLY A 48 -2.27 -14.56 9.94
C GLY A 48 -1.67 -15.82 10.56
N ARG A 49 -2.10 -17.03 10.19
CA ARG A 49 -1.47 -18.27 10.70
C ARG A 49 -0.05 -18.47 10.20
N LEU A 50 0.31 -17.89 9.05
CA LEU A 50 1.69 -17.91 8.58
C LEU A 50 2.61 -16.98 9.37
N GLN A 51 2.08 -16.19 10.31
CA GLN A 51 2.85 -15.29 11.18
C GLN A 51 3.77 -14.37 10.38
N ARG A 52 3.30 -13.88 9.21
CA ARG A 52 4.11 -13.00 8.39
C ARG A 52 4.22 -11.65 9.09
N VAL A 53 5.44 -11.28 9.45
CA VAL A 53 5.72 -9.99 10.08
C VAL A 53 5.45 -8.88 9.08
N GLN A 54 4.55 -7.98 9.44
CA GLN A 54 4.18 -6.80 8.66
C GLN A 54 4.22 -5.57 9.55
N CYS A 55 4.47 -4.41 8.94
CA CYS A 55 4.29 -3.14 9.62
C CYS A 55 2.80 -2.79 9.68
N VAL A 56 2.25 -2.67 10.89
CA VAL A 56 0.86 -2.31 11.13
C VAL A 56 0.80 -0.85 11.52
N VAL A 57 0.39 -0.02 10.55
CA VAL A 57 0.15 1.42 10.72
C VAL A 57 -1.36 1.66 10.73
N PRO A 58 -1.91 2.42 11.70
CA PRO A 58 -3.30 2.84 11.65
C PRO A 58 -3.60 3.68 10.40
N TYR A 59 -4.76 3.44 9.77
CA TYR A 59 -5.25 4.33 8.73
C TYR A 59 -5.67 5.67 9.33
N ALA A 60 -5.41 6.77 8.61
CA ALA A 60 -5.76 8.12 9.07
C ALA A 60 -7.28 8.35 9.20
N ASP A 61 -8.10 7.50 8.57
CA ASP A 61 -9.56 7.52 8.62
C ASP A 61 -10.16 6.40 9.47
N ALA A 62 -9.34 5.67 10.24
CA ALA A 62 -9.79 4.61 11.13
C ALA A 62 -11.01 5.03 11.97
N GLY A 63 -12.07 4.21 11.94
CA GLY A 63 -13.28 4.43 12.74
C GLY A 63 -14.28 5.43 12.16
N LYS A 64 -13.96 6.16 11.08
CA LYS A 64 -14.94 7.04 10.41
C LYS A 64 -16.11 6.23 9.86
N VAL A 65 -17.34 6.75 10.00
CA VAL A 65 -18.53 6.10 9.44
C VAL A 65 -18.46 6.09 7.92
N CYS A 66 -18.81 4.95 7.30
CA CYS A 66 -18.74 4.74 5.86
C CYS A 66 -19.95 3.95 5.33
N SER A 67 -20.15 4.03 4.02
CA SER A 67 -21.12 3.24 3.23
C SER A 67 -20.45 2.30 2.24
N ALA A 68 -19.20 2.56 1.85
CA ALA A 68 -18.51 1.79 0.83
C ALA A 68 -17.00 1.86 1.00
N LYS A 69 -16.26 0.99 0.29
CA LYS A 69 -14.79 1.03 0.22
C LYS A 69 -14.26 2.39 -0.24
N ALA A 70 -14.97 3.08 -1.11
CA ALA A 70 -14.56 4.38 -1.65
C ALA A 70 -14.46 5.48 -0.58
N ASP A 71 -15.14 5.32 0.56
CA ASP A 71 -15.14 6.27 1.67
C ASP A 71 -13.89 6.13 2.57
N CYS A 72 -13.11 5.06 2.37
CA CYS A 72 -12.02 4.68 3.28
C CYS A 72 -10.71 4.39 2.53
N SER A 73 -9.59 4.65 3.18
CA SER A 73 -8.25 4.25 2.75
C SER A 73 -8.13 2.71 2.82
N GLY A 74 -8.60 2.12 3.92
CA GLY A 74 -8.83 0.67 4.09
C GLY A 74 -10.23 0.23 3.65
N GLN A 75 -10.74 -0.88 4.17
CA GLN A 75 -12.11 -1.35 3.90
C GLN A 75 -13.16 -0.58 4.72
N CYS A 76 -14.41 -0.56 4.25
CA CYS A 76 -15.56 -0.21 5.08
C CYS A 76 -16.11 -1.47 5.74
N LEU A 77 -16.02 -1.58 7.06
CA LEU A 77 -16.30 -2.81 7.81
C LEU A 77 -17.55 -2.64 8.69
N ALA A 78 -18.38 -3.67 8.75
CA ALA A 78 -19.47 -3.73 9.72
C ALA A 78 -18.91 -3.80 11.14
N THR A 79 -19.61 -3.19 12.11
CA THR A 79 -19.22 -3.22 13.54
C THR A 79 -19.89 -4.36 14.31
N SER A 80 -20.83 -5.06 13.68
CA SER A 80 -21.54 -6.22 14.21
C SER A 80 -21.94 -7.13 13.04
N ASP A 81 -22.31 -8.38 13.33
CA ASP A 81 -22.83 -9.28 12.31
C ASP A 81 -24.21 -8.81 11.84
N VAL A 82 -24.29 -8.48 10.56
CA VAL A 82 -25.52 -8.03 9.91
C VAL A 82 -25.92 -9.07 8.87
N ALA A 83 -27.21 -9.34 8.71
CA ALA A 83 -27.67 -10.25 7.66
C ALA A 83 -27.23 -9.72 6.27
N PRO A 84 -26.57 -10.52 5.42
CA PRO A 84 -26.16 -10.07 4.10
C PRO A 84 -27.34 -9.56 3.27
N GLY A 85 -27.12 -8.51 2.48
CA GLY A 85 -28.14 -7.86 1.66
C GLY A 85 -29.02 -6.87 2.42
N THR A 86 -28.82 -6.69 3.73
CA THR A 86 -29.57 -5.70 4.51
C THR A 86 -28.86 -4.35 4.58
N ALA A 87 -29.64 -3.28 4.71
CA ALA A 87 -29.11 -1.93 4.82
C ALA A 87 -28.31 -1.75 6.11
N ALA A 88 -27.09 -1.25 5.98
CA ALA A 88 -26.17 -1.06 7.10
C ALA A 88 -25.14 0.04 6.82
N ARG A 89 -24.53 0.53 7.91
CA ARG A 89 -23.36 1.41 7.86
C ARG A 89 -22.19 0.71 8.52
N GLY A 90 -21.00 1.05 8.04
CA GLY A 90 -19.75 0.52 8.57
C GLY A 90 -18.92 1.62 9.20
N VAL A 91 -17.74 1.22 9.64
CA VAL A 91 -16.64 2.13 9.97
C VAL A 91 -15.42 1.77 9.14
N CYS A 92 -14.62 2.77 8.79
CA CYS A 92 -13.36 2.56 8.11
C CYS A 92 -12.44 1.70 8.97
N GLN A 93 -11.82 0.72 8.32
CA GLN A 93 -10.85 -0.20 8.88
C GLN A 93 -9.78 0.56 9.68
N ARG A 94 -9.39 -0.01 10.82
CA ARG A 94 -8.38 0.51 11.73
C ARG A 94 -6.99 0.45 11.12
N ASP A 95 -6.59 -0.71 10.63
CA ASP A 95 -5.27 -0.99 10.08
C ASP A 95 -5.29 -2.31 9.29
N VAL A 96 -4.16 -2.69 8.68
CA VAL A 96 -4.02 -3.90 7.86
C VAL A 96 -4.25 -5.21 8.63
N SER A 97 -4.15 -5.24 9.97
CA SER A 97 -4.36 -6.48 10.75
C SER A 97 -5.81 -6.95 10.68
N GLN A 98 -6.77 -6.05 10.48
CA GLN A 98 -8.17 -6.41 10.26
C GLN A 98 -8.42 -7.08 8.90
N ASN A 99 -7.40 -7.23 8.04
CA ASN A 99 -7.48 -8.11 6.88
C ASN A 99 -7.38 -9.61 7.25
N PHE A 100 -7.18 -9.91 8.52
CA PHE A 100 -7.13 -11.27 9.07
C PHE A 100 -8.31 -11.49 10.02
N GLY A 101 -8.75 -12.73 10.15
CA GLY A 101 -9.99 -13.10 10.81
C GLY A 101 -11.23 -12.91 9.92
N CYS A 102 -12.40 -13.13 10.53
CA CYS A 102 -13.70 -12.94 9.89
C CYS A 102 -14.10 -11.47 9.94
N ARG A 103 -14.53 -10.94 8.80
CA ARG A 103 -15.02 -9.57 8.66
C ARG A 103 -16.15 -9.50 7.65
N GLN A 104 -17.04 -8.56 7.86
CA GLN A 104 -18.08 -8.24 6.91
C GLN A 104 -17.82 -6.84 6.35
N ARG A 105 -17.90 -6.70 5.04
CA ARG A 105 -17.77 -5.40 4.36
C ARG A 105 -19.13 -4.77 4.15
N ILE A 106 -19.16 -3.44 4.18
CA ILE A 106 -20.31 -2.65 3.73
C ILE A 106 -19.95 -2.04 2.37
N ASP A 107 -20.86 -2.18 1.41
CA ASP A 107 -20.73 -1.57 0.10
C ASP A 107 -22.08 -1.01 -0.37
N GLY A 108 -22.09 0.22 -0.87
CA GLY A 108 -23.32 0.94 -1.20
C GLY A 108 -24.34 1.06 -0.06
N GLY A 109 -23.90 1.03 1.20
CA GLY A 109 -24.79 1.03 2.37
C GLY A 109 -25.50 -0.30 2.64
N VAL A 110 -24.98 -1.40 2.10
CA VAL A 110 -25.51 -2.75 2.27
C VAL A 110 -24.42 -3.67 2.83
N ALA A 111 -24.79 -4.52 3.77
CA ALA A 111 -23.90 -5.55 4.30
C ALA A 111 -23.66 -6.66 3.28
N LEU A 112 -22.40 -6.94 2.95
CA LEU A 112 -22.02 -8.06 2.08
C LEU A 112 -21.95 -9.37 2.86
N GLY A 113 -21.63 -10.48 2.20
CA GLY A 113 -21.29 -11.72 2.92
C GLY A 113 -20.04 -11.57 3.79
N THR A 114 -19.98 -12.31 4.89
CA THR A 114 -18.78 -12.40 5.74
C THR A 114 -17.68 -13.16 5.01
N ILE A 115 -16.45 -12.65 5.08
CA ILE A 115 -15.25 -13.30 4.56
C ILE A 115 -14.29 -13.52 5.73
N CYS A 116 -13.77 -14.75 5.84
CA CYS A 116 -12.73 -15.10 6.80
C CYS A 116 -11.42 -15.32 6.05
N VAL A 117 -10.40 -14.53 6.39
CA VAL A 117 -9.07 -14.63 5.80
C VAL A 117 -8.06 -14.89 6.90
N ASP A 118 -7.05 -15.65 6.57
CA ASP A 118 -5.94 -15.97 7.45
C ASP A 118 -4.58 -15.75 6.76
#